data_AF-A0A7L5YYQ5-F1
#
_entry.id   AF-A0A7L5YYQ5-F1
#
_cell.length_a   1.000
_cell.length_b   1.000
_cell.length_c   1.000
_cell.angle_alpha   90.00
_cell.angle_beta   90.00
_cell.angle_gamma   90.00
#
_symmetry.space_group_name_H-M   'P 1'
#
loop_
_entity.id
_entity.type
_entity.pdbx_description
1 polymer ?
#
loop_
_entity_poly.entity_id
_entity_poly.type
_entity_poly.pdbx_seq_one_letter_code
_entity_poly.pdbx_strand_id
1 'polypeptide(L)'
;MSHYSVHVVVEADDRHEAEGAVEDALDPYSEHREVKPYEEEISADEVTPALAYAKDQRHDEGRWKIKLDDETNVLAVMTEWVGRPVTRRADGTLVYETSWNPDGHWDWWVVGGRWANAFRGRNGQGTDLTRVGNIDLQGMRREAAQAAGRDFDAYTQVVAGLEVGPTWPEVRDRYPHERIEDARREYHADPWVQAAGKGLWLGDPHRYWCGSRRAEGRLHRTSRRGGRRPLRLASRR
;
A
#
# COMPACT_ATOMS: atom_id res chain seq x y z
N MET A 1 3.56 -8.45 6.06
CA MET A 1 2.64 -7.48 6.67
C MET A 1 2.55 -6.22 5.82
N SER A 2 1.58 -6.18 4.92
CA SER A 2 1.15 -4.96 4.27
C SER A 2 0.48 -4.07 5.33
N HIS A 3 0.93 -2.82 5.42
CA HIS A 3 0.33 -1.86 6.35
C HIS A 3 -0.81 -1.17 5.59
N TYR A 4 -2.05 -1.42 6.00
CA TYR A 4 -3.21 -0.75 5.41
C TYR A 4 -3.63 0.44 6.28
N SER A 5 -4.36 1.37 5.69
CA SER A 5 -4.98 2.47 6.41
C SER A 5 -6.42 2.56 5.94
N VAL A 6 -7.35 2.57 6.90
CA VAL A 6 -8.78 2.75 6.60
C VAL A 6 -9.24 4.06 7.19
N HIS A 7 -10.01 4.77 6.37
CA HIS A 7 -10.80 5.90 6.80
C HIS A 7 -12.23 5.41 6.97
N VAL A 8 -12.76 5.53 8.18
CA VAL A 8 -14.15 5.20 8.48
C VAL A 8 -14.94 6.50 8.53
N VAL A 9 -16.09 6.53 7.87
CA VAL A 9 -17.05 7.64 7.95
C VAL A 9 -18.25 7.11 8.70
N VAL A 10 -18.53 7.70 9.86
CA VAL A 10 -19.66 7.35 10.73
C VAL A 10 -20.56 8.55 10.92
N GLU A 11 -21.84 8.30 11.18
CA GLU A 11 -22.77 9.31 11.67
C GLU A 11 -22.70 9.33 13.19
N ALA A 12 -22.42 10.49 13.78
CA ALA A 12 -22.34 10.69 15.23
C ALA A 12 -22.54 12.18 15.58
N ASP A 13 -23.23 12.45 16.69
CA ASP A 13 -23.51 13.80 17.16
C ASP A 13 -22.31 14.41 17.90
N ASP A 14 -21.51 13.60 18.59
CA ASP A 14 -20.29 14.06 19.25
C ASP A 14 -19.09 13.11 19.07
N ARG A 15 -17.96 13.48 19.69
CA ARG A 15 -16.71 12.73 19.56
C ARG A 15 -16.76 11.37 20.24
N HIS A 16 -17.35 11.27 21.42
CA HIS A 16 -17.36 10.02 22.17
C HIS A 16 -18.26 9.00 21.47
N GLU A 17 -19.39 9.46 20.95
CA GLU A 17 -20.23 8.66 20.07
C GLU A 17 -19.50 8.28 18.79
N ALA A 18 -18.72 9.18 18.19
CA ALA A 18 -17.96 8.86 16.98
C ALA A 18 -16.90 7.77 17.20
N GLU A 19 -16.22 7.74 18.35
CA GLU A 19 -15.26 6.68 18.67
C GLU A 19 -15.99 5.32 18.80
N GLY A 20 -17.12 5.27 19.53
CA GLY A 20 -17.95 4.07 19.61
C GLY A 20 -18.55 3.63 18.28
N ALA A 21 -19.02 4.57 17.45
CA ALA A 21 -19.56 4.25 16.13
C ALA A 21 -18.47 3.73 15.18
N VAL A 22 -17.22 4.18 15.32
CA VAL A 22 -16.09 3.62 14.58
C VAL A 22 -15.79 2.19 15.05
N GLU A 23 -15.82 1.93 16.36
CA GLU A 23 -15.71 0.58 16.92
C GLU A 23 -16.78 -0.35 16.34
N ASP A 24 -18.05 0.06 16.41
CA ASP A 24 -19.18 -0.71 15.89
C ASP A 24 -19.06 -0.97 14.38
N ALA A 25 -18.59 0.02 13.61
CA ALA A 25 -18.41 -0.11 12.17
C ALA A 25 -17.25 -1.06 11.79
N LEU A 26 -16.24 -1.19 12.66
CA LEU A 26 -15.07 -2.03 12.43
C LEU A 26 -15.18 -3.42 13.07
N ASP A 27 -16.09 -3.63 14.03
CA ASP A 27 -16.32 -4.90 14.71
C ASP A 27 -16.50 -6.11 13.77
N PRO A 28 -17.20 -5.99 12.61
CA PRO A 28 -17.28 -7.09 11.63
C PRO A 28 -15.94 -7.52 11.02
N TYR A 29 -14.90 -6.69 11.10
CA TYR A 29 -13.56 -6.95 10.54
C TYR A 29 -12.50 -7.21 11.62
N SER A 30 -12.94 -7.32 12.87
CA SER A 30 -12.05 -7.66 14.00
C SER A 30 -11.52 -9.09 13.83
N GLU A 31 -10.21 -9.27 13.98
CA GLU A 31 -9.57 -10.59 13.96
C GLU A 31 -9.93 -11.42 15.20
N HIS A 32 -10.26 -10.76 16.31
CA HIS A 32 -10.66 -11.42 17.55
C HIS A 32 -12.13 -11.86 17.58
N ARG A 33 -12.89 -11.57 16.52
CA ARG A 33 -14.27 -12.02 16.41
C ARG A 33 -14.27 -13.51 16.08
N GLU A 34 -14.74 -14.32 17.02
CA GLU A 34 -15.02 -15.73 16.74
C GLU A 34 -16.30 -15.85 15.90
N VAL A 35 -16.22 -16.65 14.84
CA VAL A 35 -17.32 -17.01 13.98
C VAL A 35 -17.58 -18.51 14.06
N LYS A 36 -18.71 -18.96 13.50
CA LYS A 36 -18.99 -20.40 13.40
C LYS A 36 -17.83 -21.08 12.65
N PRO A 37 -17.31 -22.22 13.14
CA PRO A 37 -16.22 -22.92 12.48
C PRO A 37 -16.50 -23.18 10.99
N TYR A 38 -15.48 -22.94 10.17
CA TYR A 38 -15.47 -23.20 8.74
C TYR A 38 -14.13 -23.78 8.29
N GLU A 39 -14.12 -24.38 7.11
CA GLU A 39 -12.91 -24.86 6.47
C GLU A 39 -12.33 -23.75 5.59
N GLU A 40 -11.05 -23.44 5.79
CA GLU A 40 -10.30 -22.51 4.97
C GLU A 40 -9.36 -23.26 4.03
N GLU A 41 -9.35 -22.86 2.76
CA GLU A 41 -8.51 -23.45 1.73
C GLU A 41 -7.12 -22.83 1.73
N ILE A 42 -6.09 -23.68 1.73
CA ILE A 42 -4.71 -23.23 1.62
C ILE A 42 -4.37 -23.09 0.14
N SER A 43 -4.09 -21.86 -0.29
CA SER A 43 -3.75 -21.58 -1.68
C SER A 43 -2.42 -22.24 -2.08
N ALA A 44 -2.30 -22.62 -3.36
CA ALA A 44 -1.06 -23.18 -3.90
C ALA A 44 0.14 -22.21 -3.73
N ASP A 45 -0.13 -20.89 -3.79
CA ASP A 45 0.87 -19.83 -3.59
C ASP A 45 1.40 -19.77 -2.16
N GLU A 46 0.69 -20.33 -1.19
CA GLU A 46 1.16 -20.48 0.19
C GLU A 46 1.87 -21.81 0.42
N VAL A 47 1.35 -22.89 -0.18
CA VAL A 47 1.93 -24.23 -0.07
C VAL A 47 3.35 -24.28 -0.65
N THR A 48 3.59 -23.69 -1.83
CA THR A 48 4.90 -23.78 -2.49
C THR A 48 6.03 -23.12 -1.68
N PRO A 49 5.90 -21.87 -1.20
CA PRO A 49 6.91 -21.26 -0.33
C PRO A 49 7.10 -22.00 0.99
N ALA A 50 6.02 -22.50 1.62
CA ALA A 50 6.10 -23.24 2.87
C ALA A 50 6.94 -24.52 2.72
N LEU A 51 6.70 -25.29 1.66
CA LEU A 51 7.48 -26.49 1.35
C LEU A 51 8.94 -26.16 0.97
N ALA A 52 9.16 -25.07 0.22
CA ALA A 52 10.51 -24.61 -0.12
C ALA A 52 11.30 -24.19 1.12
N TYR A 53 10.66 -23.43 2.03
CA TYR A 53 11.25 -23.03 3.30
C TYR A 53 11.57 -24.25 4.18
N ALA A 54 10.64 -25.19 4.30
CA ALA A 54 10.85 -26.42 5.04
C ALA A 54 12.01 -27.24 4.46
N LYS A 55 12.19 -27.25 3.14
CA LYS A 55 13.32 -27.92 2.48
C LYS A 55 14.66 -27.24 2.79
N ASP A 56 14.70 -25.91 2.81
CA ASP A 56 15.92 -25.12 3.02
C ASP A 56 16.37 -25.15 4.49
N GLN A 57 15.46 -24.92 5.43
CA GLN A 57 15.76 -24.85 6.87
C GLN A 57 16.03 -26.20 7.53
N ARG A 58 15.47 -27.30 6.99
CA ARG A 58 15.55 -28.62 7.63
C ARG A 58 16.76 -29.46 7.19
N HIS A 59 17.76 -28.83 6.55
CA HIS A 59 18.99 -29.51 6.18
C HIS A 59 19.96 -29.72 7.36
N ASP A 60 19.85 -28.96 8.46
CA ASP A 60 20.92 -28.86 9.47
C ASP A 60 20.62 -29.56 10.82
N GLU A 61 19.37 -29.89 11.13
CA GLU A 61 19.03 -30.51 12.40
C GLU A 61 18.41 -31.89 12.17
N GLY A 62 19.13 -32.95 12.55
CA GLY A 62 18.76 -34.38 12.43
C GLY A 62 17.49 -34.83 13.17
N ARG A 63 16.52 -33.92 13.36
CA ARG A 63 15.25 -34.09 14.05
C ARG A 63 14.14 -34.65 13.16
N TRP A 64 14.26 -34.55 11.84
CA TRP A 64 13.18 -34.93 10.92
C TRP A 64 13.68 -35.57 9.62
N LYS A 65 13.46 -36.89 9.45
CA LYS A 65 13.63 -37.57 8.15
C LYS A 65 12.37 -37.36 7.29
N ILE A 66 12.08 -36.11 6.94
CA ILE A 66 10.90 -35.77 6.13
C ILE A 66 11.29 -35.93 4.65
N LYS A 67 10.63 -36.86 3.98
CA LYS A 67 10.69 -37.05 2.53
C LYS A 67 9.64 -36.15 1.90
N LEU A 68 10.05 -35.05 1.26
CA LEU A 68 9.13 -34.05 0.67
C LEU A 68 8.22 -34.59 -0.44
N ASP A 69 8.50 -35.77 -0.97
CA ASP A 69 7.71 -36.49 -1.97
C ASP A 69 6.60 -37.39 -1.37
N ASP A 70 6.45 -37.42 -0.05
CA ASP A 70 5.42 -38.19 0.66
C ASP A 70 4.24 -37.27 1.07
N GLU A 71 3.03 -37.66 0.69
CA GLU A 71 1.78 -36.96 1.02
C GLU A 71 1.59 -36.74 2.53
N THR A 72 2.04 -37.71 3.34
CA THR A 72 2.02 -37.63 4.81
C THR A 72 2.89 -36.49 5.32
N ASN A 73 3.99 -36.20 4.62
CA ASN A 73 4.92 -35.14 4.97
C ASN A 73 4.40 -33.76 4.58
N VAL A 74 3.67 -33.64 3.47
CA VAL A 74 3.02 -32.37 3.09
C VAL A 74 2.02 -31.94 4.15
N LEU A 75 1.14 -32.85 4.60
CA LEU A 75 0.17 -32.54 5.65
C LEU A 75 0.85 -32.18 6.99
N ALA A 76 1.93 -32.88 7.35
CA ALA A 76 2.68 -32.57 8.57
C ALA A 76 3.35 -31.18 8.50
N VAL A 77 4.00 -30.85 7.38
CA VAL A 77 4.63 -29.54 7.17
C VAL A 77 3.58 -28.43 7.21
N MET A 78 2.45 -28.62 6.50
CA MET A 78 1.40 -27.60 6.47
C MET A 78 0.69 -27.47 7.82
N THR A 79 0.51 -28.56 8.57
CA THR A 79 -0.04 -28.53 9.93
C THR A 79 0.84 -27.70 10.86
N GLU A 80 2.16 -27.86 10.76
CA GLU A 80 3.11 -27.05 11.53
C GLU A 80 3.14 -25.59 11.06
N TRP A 81 3.16 -25.36 9.75
CA TRP A 81 3.20 -24.03 9.14
C TRP A 81 1.98 -23.18 9.51
N VAL A 82 0.78 -23.74 9.38
CA VAL A 82 -0.49 -23.09 9.73
C VAL A 82 -0.70 -23.08 11.25
N GLY A 83 -0.04 -24.00 11.98
CA GLY A 83 -0.24 -24.18 13.42
C GLY A 83 -1.57 -24.86 13.79
N ARG A 84 -2.23 -25.50 12.81
CA ARG A 84 -3.54 -26.16 12.95
C ARG A 84 -3.56 -27.47 12.16
N PRO A 85 -4.36 -28.47 12.55
CA PRO A 85 -4.50 -29.70 11.78
C PRO A 85 -4.97 -29.41 10.35
N VAL A 86 -4.14 -29.79 9.36
CA VAL A 86 -4.48 -29.68 7.94
C VAL A 86 -4.93 -31.04 7.42
N THR A 87 -6.02 -31.03 6.64
CA THR A 87 -6.53 -32.20 5.94
C THR A 87 -6.52 -31.96 4.42
N ARG A 88 -6.68 -33.04 3.65
CA ARG A 88 -6.80 -32.98 2.20
C ARG A 88 -8.19 -33.44 1.80
N ARG A 89 -8.88 -32.63 0.99
CA ARG A 89 -10.16 -32.97 0.38
C ARG A 89 -9.97 -33.95 -0.80
N ALA A 90 -11.08 -34.54 -1.25
CA ALA A 90 -11.07 -35.52 -2.33
C ALA A 90 -10.56 -34.98 -3.69
N ASP A 91 -10.60 -33.67 -3.90
CA ASP A 91 -10.09 -32.97 -5.07
C ASP A 91 -8.59 -32.62 -4.98
N GLY A 92 -7.93 -32.94 -3.85
CA GLY A 92 -6.53 -32.65 -3.59
C GLY A 92 -6.27 -31.32 -2.86
N THR A 93 -7.31 -30.49 -2.64
CA THR A 93 -7.20 -29.21 -1.94
C THR A 93 -6.85 -29.42 -0.47
N LEU A 94 -5.88 -28.66 0.03
CA LEU A 94 -5.52 -28.67 1.45
C LEU A 94 -6.38 -27.66 2.21
N VAL A 95 -6.91 -28.08 3.36
CA VAL A 95 -7.79 -27.24 4.19
C VAL A 95 -7.48 -27.39 5.67
N TYR A 96 -7.84 -26.39 6.47
CA TYR A 96 -7.87 -26.49 7.93
C TYR A 96 -9.17 -25.90 8.48
N GLU A 97 -9.58 -26.37 9.66
CA GLU A 97 -10.73 -25.82 10.36
C GLU A 97 -10.32 -24.61 11.23
N THR A 98 -11.09 -23.54 11.13
CA THR A 98 -10.89 -22.32 11.91
C THR A 98 -12.22 -21.69 12.31
N SER A 99 -12.21 -20.97 13.43
CA SER A 99 -13.31 -20.16 13.93
C SER A 99 -12.97 -18.68 13.96
N TRP A 100 -11.84 -18.28 13.39
CA TRP A 100 -11.42 -16.88 13.29
C TRP A 100 -12.15 -16.18 12.17
N ASN A 101 -12.38 -14.87 12.30
CA ASN A 101 -13.08 -14.10 11.29
C ASN A 101 -12.32 -14.12 9.94
N PRO A 102 -12.91 -14.64 8.84
CA PRO A 102 -12.27 -14.62 7.52
C PRO A 102 -12.09 -13.20 6.98
N ASP A 103 -12.94 -12.27 7.42
CA ASP A 103 -12.86 -10.85 7.10
C ASP A 103 -12.00 -10.08 8.12
N GLY A 104 -11.35 -10.81 9.03
CA GLY A 104 -10.41 -10.29 10.03
C GLY A 104 -9.18 -9.71 9.36
N HIS A 105 -9.03 -8.39 9.41
CA HIS A 105 -7.87 -7.69 8.83
C HIS A 105 -7.25 -6.66 9.79
N TRP A 106 -7.68 -6.67 11.05
CA TRP A 106 -7.46 -5.61 12.03
C TRP A 106 -7.15 -6.19 13.42
N ASP A 107 -5.93 -6.64 13.64
CA ASP A 107 -5.48 -7.17 14.95
C ASP A 107 -5.09 -6.07 15.96
N TRP A 108 -4.73 -4.85 15.53
CA TRP A 108 -4.18 -3.80 16.41
C TRP A 108 -4.55 -2.37 16.00
N TRP A 109 -5.85 -2.07 15.94
CA TRP A 109 -6.28 -0.71 15.59
C TRP A 109 -6.19 0.24 16.80
N VAL A 110 -5.73 1.47 16.54
CA VAL A 110 -5.76 2.60 17.48
C VAL A 110 -6.19 3.80 16.66
N VAL A 111 -7.21 4.55 17.11
CA VAL A 111 -7.58 5.84 16.50
C VAL A 111 -6.31 6.70 16.37
N GLY A 112 -6.00 7.16 15.15
CA GLY A 112 -4.78 7.90 14.86
C GLY A 112 -3.55 7.01 14.62
N GLY A 113 -3.14 6.20 15.58
CA GLY A 113 -2.01 5.25 15.43
C GLY A 113 -0.76 5.88 14.82
N ARG A 114 -0.13 5.21 13.83
CA ARG A 114 1.03 5.74 13.06
C ARG A 114 0.72 7.06 12.33
N TRP A 115 -0.55 7.30 12.02
CA TRP A 115 -1.05 8.46 11.30
C TRP A 115 -1.73 9.45 12.24
N ALA A 116 -1.31 9.47 13.51
CA ALA A 116 -1.87 10.40 14.46
C ALA A 116 -1.76 11.82 13.91
N ASN A 117 -2.86 12.56 13.98
CA ASN A 117 -3.03 13.92 13.50
C ASN A 117 -3.01 14.08 11.97
N ALA A 118 -3.32 13.01 11.21
CA ALA A 118 -3.34 13.06 9.74
C ALA A 118 -4.39 14.02 9.16
N PHE A 119 -5.51 14.25 9.85
CA PHE A 119 -6.48 15.25 9.41
C PHE A 119 -6.07 16.64 9.90
N ARG A 120 -6.11 17.62 9.01
CA ARG A 120 -5.99 19.02 9.39
C ARG A 120 -7.37 19.60 9.63
N GLY A 121 -7.64 20.10 10.84
CA GLY A 121 -8.84 20.88 11.13
C GLY A 121 -8.76 22.29 10.50
N ARG A 122 -9.91 22.96 10.33
CA ARG A 122 -9.98 24.37 9.88
C ARG A 122 -9.30 25.36 10.82
N ASN A 123 -9.03 24.97 12.08
CA ASN A 123 -8.20 25.71 13.02
C ASN A 123 -6.69 25.54 12.73
N GLY A 124 -6.31 24.74 11.74
CA GLY A 124 -4.93 24.44 11.36
C GLY A 124 -4.25 23.36 12.20
N GLN A 125 -4.94 22.80 13.21
CA GLN A 125 -4.39 21.74 14.05
C GLN A 125 -4.62 20.37 13.42
N GLY A 126 -3.66 19.48 13.62
CA GLY A 126 -3.83 18.07 13.27
C GLY A 126 -4.78 17.37 14.25
N THR A 127 -5.51 16.35 13.77
CA THR A 127 -6.46 15.56 14.57
C THR A 127 -6.65 14.17 13.98
N ASP A 128 -6.99 13.20 14.83
CA ASP A 128 -7.27 11.81 14.44
C ASP A 128 -8.72 11.61 14.01
N LEU A 129 -9.62 12.42 14.57
CA LEU A 129 -11.06 12.32 14.39
C LEU A 129 -11.67 13.72 14.35
N THR A 130 -12.44 14.00 13.31
CA THR A 130 -13.19 15.25 13.21
C THR A 130 -14.38 15.09 12.28
N ARG A 131 -15.34 16.01 12.37
CA ARG A 131 -16.46 16.06 11.42
C ARG A 131 -15.93 16.38 10.03
N VAL A 132 -16.48 15.74 9.00
CA VAL A 132 -16.08 15.96 7.59
C VAL A 132 -16.07 17.44 7.21
N GLY A 133 -17.06 18.21 7.65
CA GLY A 133 -17.16 19.66 7.39
C GLY A 133 -16.03 20.50 8.01
N ASN A 134 -15.36 19.99 9.05
CA ASN A 134 -14.29 20.66 9.79
C ASN A 134 -12.89 20.34 9.24
N ILE A 135 -12.77 19.45 8.25
CA ILE A 135 -11.49 19.14 7.60
C ILE A 135 -11.10 20.30 6.67
N ASP A 136 -9.88 20.81 6.84
CA ASP A 136 -9.25 21.80 5.97
C ASP A 136 -8.58 21.14 4.75
N LEU A 137 -9.40 20.61 3.86
CA LEU A 137 -8.92 19.97 2.63
C LEU A 137 -8.09 20.91 1.75
N GLN A 138 -8.35 22.22 1.79
CA GLN A 138 -7.60 23.21 1.02
C GLN A 138 -6.22 23.48 1.62
N GLY A 139 -6.12 23.57 2.95
CA GLY A 139 -4.85 23.63 3.66
C GLY A 139 -4.00 22.38 3.40
N MET A 140 -4.57 21.19 3.57
CA MET A 140 -3.87 19.92 3.29
C MET A 140 -3.33 19.87 1.86
N ARG A 141 -4.13 20.25 0.86
CA ARG A 141 -3.69 20.31 -0.54
C ARG A 141 -2.56 21.30 -0.76
N ARG A 142 -2.63 22.47 -0.12
CA ARG A 142 -1.60 23.51 -0.23
C ARG A 142 -0.28 23.04 0.36
N GLU A 143 -0.31 22.42 1.53
CA GLU A 143 0.88 21.90 2.20
C GLU A 143 1.50 20.75 1.41
N ALA A 144 0.68 19.83 0.91
CA ALA A 144 1.14 18.77 0.02
C ALA A 144 1.78 19.34 -1.26
N ALA A 145 1.18 20.37 -1.87
CA ALA A 145 1.75 21.03 -3.04
C ALA A 145 3.08 21.75 -2.72
N GLN A 146 3.19 22.40 -1.57
CA GLN A 146 4.43 23.04 -1.13
C GLN A 146 5.54 22.02 -0.83
N ALA A 147 5.19 20.90 -0.18
CA ALA A 147 6.12 19.81 0.08
C ALA A 147 6.62 19.21 -1.24
N ALA A 148 5.70 18.87 -2.15
CA ALA A 148 6.05 18.37 -3.48
C ALA A 148 6.89 19.37 -4.29
N GLY A 149 6.62 20.67 -4.16
CA GLY A 149 7.43 21.74 -4.76
C GLY A 149 8.87 21.73 -4.22
N ARG A 150 9.04 21.66 -2.90
CA ARG A 150 10.38 21.57 -2.28
C ARG A 150 11.14 20.32 -2.72
N ASP A 151 10.46 19.17 -2.75
CA ASP A 151 11.07 17.90 -3.18
C ASP A 151 11.47 17.98 -4.65
N PHE A 152 10.63 18.59 -5.49
CA PHE A 152 10.92 18.81 -6.91
C PHE A 152 12.07 19.80 -7.14
N ASP A 153 12.14 20.87 -6.37
CA ASP A 153 13.23 21.84 -6.43
C ASP A 153 14.56 21.18 -6.01
N ALA A 154 14.56 20.42 -4.91
CA ALA A 154 15.71 19.66 -4.45
C ALA A 154 16.17 18.63 -5.50
N TYR A 155 15.23 17.89 -6.08
CA TYR A 155 15.48 16.98 -7.20
C TYR A 155 16.10 17.71 -8.39
N THR A 156 15.49 18.82 -8.83
CA THR A 156 15.95 19.60 -10.00
C THR A 156 17.36 20.12 -9.78
N GLN A 157 17.68 20.55 -8.56
CA GLN A 157 19.01 21.02 -8.18
C GLN A 157 20.06 19.90 -8.27
N VAL A 158 19.77 18.68 -7.79
CA VAL A 158 20.75 17.59 -7.80
C VAL A 158 20.99 17.00 -9.18
N VAL A 159 20.01 17.06 -10.08
CA VAL A 159 20.15 16.57 -11.46
C VAL A 159 20.55 17.66 -12.47
N ALA A 160 20.68 18.91 -12.04
CA ALA A 160 20.99 20.03 -12.91
C ALA A 160 22.33 19.81 -13.67
N GLY A 161 22.28 19.90 -15.00
CA GLY A 161 23.45 19.73 -15.86
C GLY A 161 23.84 18.29 -16.17
N LEU A 162 23.11 17.30 -15.64
CA LEU A 162 23.28 15.89 -16.00
C LEU A 162 22.38 15.55 -17.20
N GLU A 163 22.89 14.71 -18.10
CA GLU A 163 22.06 14.09 -19.13
C GLU A 163 21.08 13.10 -18.49
N VAL A 164 19.84 13.06 -18.97
CA VAL A 164 18.83 12.15 -18.41
C VAL A 164 19.25 10.72 -18.73
N GLY A 165 19.52 9.92 -17.70
CA GLY A 165 19.87 8.51 -17.82
C GLY A 165 18.73 7.64 -18.37
N PRO A 166 19.03 6.42 -18.84
CA PRO A 166 18.02 5.49 -19.35
C PRO A 166 17.04 5.07 -18.25
N THR A 167 15.82 4.68 -18.63
CA THR A 167 14.82 4.13 -17.71
C THR A 167 15.20 2.70 -17.29
N TRP A 168 14.69 2.23 -16.14
CA TRP A 168 14.92 0.85 -15.71
C TRP A 168 14.48 -0.19 -16.74
N PRO A 169 13.30 -0.10 -17.40
CA PRO A 169 12.94 -1.01 -18.48
C PRO A 169 13.93 -0.99 -19.64
N GLU A 170 14.40 0.17 -20.09
CA GLU A 170 15.37 0.27 -21.19
C GLU A 170 16.72 -0.37 -20.87
N VAL A 171 17.20 -0.26 -19.61
CA VAL A 171 18.42 -0.96 -19.18
C VAL A 171 18.14 -2.44 -19.07
N ARG A 172 17.06 -2.84 -18.39
CA ARG A 172 16.68 -4.24 -18.18
C ARG A 172 16.53 -4.99 -19.50
N ASP A 173 15.92 -4.39 -20.52
CA ASP A 173 15.66 -5.03 -21.81
C ASP A 173 16.95 -5.24 -22.65
N ARG A 174 18.10 -4.67 -22.24
CA ARG A 174 19.42 -4.96 -22.85
C ARG A 174 20.04 -6.26 -22.35
N TYR A 175 19.53 -6.80 -21.24
CA TYR A 175 20.09 -7.97 -20.58
C TYR A 175 19.10 -9.14 -20.63
N PRO A 176 19.60 -10.38 -20.81
CA PRO A 176 18.76 -11.55 -20.63
C PRO A 176 18.32 -11.66 -19.15
N HIS A 177 17.20 -12.34 -18.89
CA HIS A 177 16.57 -12.37 -17.56
C HIS A 177 17.51 -12.92 -16.46
N GLU A 178 18.39 -13.86 -16.82
CA GLU A 178 19.39 -14.47 -15.93
C GLU A 178 20.50 -13.50 -15.50
N ARG A 179 20.61 -12.33 -16.16
CA ARG A 179 21.62 -11.30 -15.89
C ARG A 179 21.04 -10.02 -15.28
N ILE A 180 19.94 -10.14 -14.54
CA ILE A 180 19.24 -9.00 -13.93
C ILE A 180 20.13 -8.16 -13.01
N GLU A 181 21.10 -8.77 -12.32
CA GLU A 181 22.02 -8.03 -11.44
C GLU A 181 23.02 -7.17 -12.22
N ASP A 182 23.41 -7.60 -13.43
CA ASP A 182 24.25 -6.78 -14.32
C ASP A 182 23.47 -5.56 -14.81
N ALA A 183 22.20 -5.74 -15.17
CA ALA A 183 21.31 -4.63 -15.51
C ALA A 183 21.15 -3.64 -14.35
N ARG A 184 20.93 -4.11 -13.12
CA ARG A 184 20.86 -3.25 -11.92
C ARG A 184 22.15 -2.46 -11.72
N ARG A 185 23.30 -3.12 -11.89
CA ARG A 185 24.61 -2.48 -11.74
C ARG A 185 24.82 -1.38 -12.77
N GLU A 186 24.46 -1.60 -14.03
CA GLU A 186 24.51 -0.55 -15.07
C GLU A 186 23.58 0.62 -14.72
N TYR A 187 22.31 0.34 -14.39
CA TYR A 187 21.33 1.37 -14.06
C TYR A 187 21.77 2.23 -12.87
N HIS A 188 22.27 1.59 -11.80
CA HIS A 188 22.74 2.31 -10.61
C HIS A 188 24.14 2.93 -10.76
N ALA A 189 24.87 2.64 -11.84
CA ALA A 189 26.14 3.30 -12.17
C ALA A 189 25.93 4.64 -12.89
N ASP A 190 24.75 4.88 -13.46
CA ASP A 190 24.43 6.11 -14.19
C ASP A 190 24.47 7.34 -13.25
N PRO A 191 25.21 8.41 -13.59
CA PRO A 191 25.34 9.59 -12.74
C PRO A 191 24.02 10.30 -12.44
N TRP A 192 23.09 10.32 -13.40
CA TRP A 192 21.78 10.94 -13.22
C TRP A 192 20.92 10.10 -12.29
N VAL A 193 20.93 8.77 -12.43
CA VAL A 193 20.21 7.85 -11.52
C VAL A 193 20.73 7.99 -10.08
N GLN A 194 22.05 8.05 -9.91
CA GLN A 194 22.66 8.25 -8.58
C GLN A 194 22.29 9.61 -7.97
N ALA A 195 22.22 10.67 -8.76
CA ALA A 195 21.83 12.00 -8.30
C ALA A 195 20.33 12.04 -7.96
N ALA A 196 19.47 11.52 -8.84
CA ALA A 196 18.03 11.46 -8.66
C ALA A 196 17.64 10.67 -7.40
N GLY A 197 18.30 9.55 -7.14
CA GLY A 197 18.07 8.72 -5.94
C GLY A 197 18.41 9.41 -4.61
N LYS A 198 19.22 10.48 -4.64
CA LYS A 198 19.51 11.31 -3.45
C LYS A 198 18.45 12.39 -3.21
N GLY A 199 17.75 12.83 -4.26
CA GLY A 199 16.76 13.91 -4.21
C GLY A 199 15.33 13.45 -3.92
N LEU A 200 15.00 12.16 -4.15
CA LEU A 200 13.66 11.61 -3.93
C LEU A 200 13.72 10.32 -3.10
N TRP A 201 13.07 10.33 -1.93
CA TRP A 201 12.82 9.13 -1.12
C TRP A 201 11.56 8.36 -1.60
N LEU A 202 11.29 8.34 -2.91
CA LEU A 202 10.06 7.77 -3.48
C LEU A 202 10.32 7.09 -4.82
N GLY A 203 10.65 5.78 -4.80
CA GLY A 203 10.56 4.87 -5.95
C GLY A 203 11.39 5.23 -7.21
N ASP A 204 10.99 4.64 -8.36
CA ASP A 204 11.62 4.84 -9.67
C ASP A 204 11.49 6.32 -10.13
N PRO A 205 12.59 7.08 -10.23
CA PRO A 205 12.56 8.51 -10.52
C PRO A 205 11.94 8.85 -11.88
N HIS A 206 12.00 7.94 -12.86
CA HIS A 206 11.43 8.15 -14.20
C HIS A 206 9.90 8.19 -14.19
N ARG A 207 9.25 7.37 -13.35
CA ARG A 207 7.78 7.37 -13.22
C ARG A 207 7.25 8.72 -12.74
N TYR A 208 7.98 9.38 -11.84
CA TYR A 208 7.58 10.68 -11.29
C TYR A 208 7.83 11.83 -12.26
N TRP A 209 8.98 11.83 -12.96
CA TRP A 209 9.29 12.84 -13.98
C TRP A 209 8.27 12.85 -15.15
N CYS A 210 7.83 11.67 -15.60
CA CYS A 210 6.83 11.56 -16.66
C CYS A 210 5.40 11.92 -16.17
N GLY A 211 5.08 11.66 -14.91
CA GLY A 211 3.78 11.96 -14.31
C GLY A 211 3.53 13.47 -14.14
N SER A 212 4.54 14.22 -13.70
CA SER A 212 4.43 15.66 -13.45
C SER A 212 4.26 16.49 -14.74
N ARG A 213 5.01 16.18 -15.82
CA ARG A 213 4.85 16.86 -17.13
C ARG A 213 3.45 16.70 -17.74
N ARG A 214 2.77 15.57 -17.50
CA ARG A 214 1.39 15.37 -17.96
C ARG A 214 0.38 16.22 -17.20
N ALA A 215 0.64 16.54 -15.93
CA ALA A 215 -0.22 17.42 -15.13
C ALA A 215 -0.09 18.88 -15.56
N GLU A 216 1.13 19.36 -15.81
CA GLU A 216 1.38 20.73 -16.31
C GLU A 216 0.78 20.96 -17.70
N GLY A 217 0.87 19.97 -18.60
CA GLY A 217 0.27 20.03 -19.93
C GLY A 217 -1.27 20.11 -19.94
N ARG A 218 -1.96 19.63 -18.88
CA ARG A 218 -3.42 19.76 -18.75
C ARG A 218 -3.84 21.12 -18.19
N LEU A 219 -3.09 21.68 -17.24
CA LEU A 219 -3.40 22.99 -16.64
C LEU A 219 -3.28 24.15 -17.64
N HIS A 220 -2.39 24.05 -18.63
CA HIS A 220 -2.27 25.08 -19.67
C HIS A 220 -3.34 25.04 -20.78
N ARG A 221 -4.11 23.94 -20.91
CA ARG A 221 -5.17 23.85 -21.93
C ARG A 221 -6.53 24.40 -21.48
N THR A 222 -6.77 24.57 -20.18
CA THR A 222 -8.07 25.00 -19.65
C THR A 222 -8.21 26.53 -19.52
N SER A 223 -7.15 27.33 -19.72
CA SER A 223 -7.23 28.80 -19.53
C SER A 223 -7.60 29.62 -20.78
N ARG A 224 -7.90 29.00 -21.93
CA ARG A 224 -8.11 29.71 -23.22
C ARG A 224 -9.51 29.65 -23.84
N ARG A 225 -10.57 29.21 -23.13
CA ARG A 225 -11.94 29.29 -23.66
C ARG A 225 -12.94 29.85 -22.66
N GLY A 226 -13.53 31.01 -22.99
CA GLY A 226 -14.86 31.40 -22.51
C GLY A 226 -14.95 32.81 -21.95
N GLY A 227 -15.09 33.80 -22.85
CA GLY A 227 -15.35 35.19 -22.50
C GLY A 227 -16.74 35.43 -21.89
N ARG A 228 -16.81 36.53 -21.13
CA ARG A 228 -17.95 37.07 -20.39
C ARG A 228 -19.22 37.30 -21.22
N ARG A 229 -20.38 37.14 -20.58
CA ARG A 229 -21.54 38.06 -20.72
C ARG A 229 -22.17 38.32 -19.34
N PRO A 230 -22.52 39.58 -19.00
CA PRO A 230 -23.16 39.91 -17.73
C PRO A 230 -24.67 39.68 -17.75
N LEU A 231 -25.23 39.14 -16.67
CA LEU A 231 -26.65 39.00 -16.41
C LEU A 231 -27.26 40.37 -16.05
N ARG A 232 -28.27 40.80 -16.82
CA ARG A 232 -29.14 41.93 -16.46
C ARG A 232 -30.18 41.47 -15.43
N LEU A 233 -30.22 42.14 -14.28
CA LEU A 233 -31.37 42.13 -13.37
C LEU A 233 -32.53 42.88 -14.04
N ALA A 234 -33.67 42.22 -14.18
CA ALA A 234 -34.94 42.88 -14.43
C ALA A 234 -35.81 42.69 -13.18
N SER A 235 -36.07 43.78 -12.49
CA SER A 235 -37.15 43.87 -11.52
C SER A 235 -38.49 43.83 -12.28
N ARG A 236 -39.47 43.14 -11.72
CA ARG A 236 -40.88 43.41 -12.01
C ARG A 236 -41.62 43.60 -10.69
N ARG A 237 -42.46 44.63 -10.74
CA ARG A 237 -43.56 44.93 -9.83
C ARG A 237 -44.61 43.83 -9.89
#